data_AF-A0A1G6BRU4-F1
#
_entry.id   AF-A0A1G6BRU4-F1
#
_cell.length_a   1.000
_cell.length_b   1.000
_cell.length_c   1.000
_cell.angle_alpha   90.00
_cell.angle_beta   90.00
_cell.angle_gamma   90.00
#
_symmetry.space_group_name_H-M   'P 1'
#
loop_
_entity.id
_entity.type
_entity.pdbx_description
1 polymer ?
#
loop_
_entity_poly.entity_id
_entity_poly.type
_entity_poly.pdbx_seq_one_letter_code
_entity_poly.pdbx_strand_id
1 'polypeptide(L)'
;MDKNYLEVMLQSLEKKNALLDKILEKSRQQEQDLNNPELSADDFNALVREKAGLIESLTRLDRGFQSVYNKIKAQLEYNRQQYKKEIAAMQHQIREIMDKSNAIQAQEARNKQLAQKKFSGIRDKVKQVRNSQKVVNQYYNNMMKVNYVDSQFLDSKK
;
A
#
# COMPACT_ATOMS: atom_id res chain seq x y z
N MET A 1 -14.56 -25.62 -10.13
CA MET A 1 -14.84 -24.18 -10.00
C MET A 1 -14.07 -23.59 -8.82
N ASP A 2 -14.17 -24.18 -7.62
CA ASP A 2 -13.59 -23.61 -6.38
C ASP A 2 -12.06 -23.52 -6.35
N LYS A 3 -11.34 -24.53 -6.88
CA LYS A 3 -9.87 -24.48 -7.02
C LYS A 3 -9.39 -23.29 -7.86
N ASN A 4 -10.15 -22.90 -8.89
CA ASN A 4 -9.82 -21.77 -9.74
C ASN A 4 -9.97 -20.44 -8.97
N TYR A 5 -11.00 -20.30 -8.12
CA TYR A 5 -11.14 -19.11 -7.27
C TYR A 5 -10.04 -18.98 -6.21
N LEU A 6 -9.61 -20.10 -5.62
CA LEU A 6 -8.49 -20.10 -4.67
C LEU A 6 -7.17 -19.71 -5.32
N GLU A 7 -6.91 -20.23 -6.52
CA GLU A 7 -5.74 -19.84 -7.30
C GLU A 7 -5.76 -18.35 -7.64
N VAL A 8 -6.91 -17.83 -8.09
CA VAL A 8 -7.09 -16.39 -8.34
C VAL A 8 -6.87 -15.55 -7.07
N MET A 9 -7.31 -16.03 -5.91
CA MET A 9 -7.07 -15.33 -4.63
C MET A 9 -5.58 -15.31 -4.27
N LEU A 10 -4.88 -16.44 -4.41
CA LEU A 10 -3.43 -16.51 -4.17
C LEU A 10 -2.67 -15.58 -5.12
N GLN A 11 -2.97 -15.63 -6.42
CA GLN A 11 -2.37 -14.73 -7.40
C GLN A 11 -2.67 -13.24 -7.09
N SER A 12 -3.86 -12.94 -6.56
CA SER A 12 -4.19 -11.59 -6.12
C SER A 12 -3.31 -11.15 -4.95
N LEU A 13 -3.10 -12.01 -3.94
CA LEU A 13 -2.22 -11.73 -2.81
C LEU A 13 -0.76 -11.56 -3.25
N GLU A 14 -0.25 -12.41 -4.15
CA GLU A 14 1.10 -12.29 -4.71
C GLU A 14 1.28 -10.95 -5.44
N LYS A 15 0.30 -10.55 -6.25
CA LYS A 15 0.31 -9.24 -6.94
C LYS A 15 0.28 -8.07 -5.97
N LYS A 16 -0.51 -8.16 -4.88
CA LYS A 16 -0.50 -7.14 -3.82
C LYS A 16 0.86 -7.04 -3.15
N ASN A 17 1.47 -8.18 -2.83
CA ASN A 17 2.80 -8.23 -2.24
C ASN A 17 3.83 -7.55 -3.14
N ALA A 18 3.84 -7.85 -4.44
CA ALA A 18 4.74 -7.22 -5.40
C ALA A 18 4.50 -5.71 -5.56
N LEU A 19 3.24 -5.25 -5.47
CA LEU A 19 2.93 -3.82 -5.47
C LEU A 19 3.42 -3.13 -4.19
N LEU A 20 3.28 -3.78 -3.03
CA LEU A 20 3.79 -3.25 -1.76
C LEU A 20 5.31 -3.13 -1.77
N ASP A 21 6.02 -4.09 -2.36
CA ASP A 21 7.48 -4.00 -2.52
C ASP A 21 7.87 -2.76 -3.34
N LYS A 22 7.18 -2.51 -4.45
CA LYS A 22 7.40 -1.30 -5.27
C LYS A 22 7.07 -0.02 -4.52
N ILE A 23 5.98 0.00 -3.75
CA ILE A 23 5.61 1.16 -2.95
C ILE A 23 6.67 1.42 -1.88
N LEU A 24 7.17 0.38 -1.21
CA LEU A 24 8.22 0.49 -0.20
C LEU A 24 9.52 1.01 -0.79
N GLU A 25 9.93 0.49 -1.96
CA GLU A 25 11.09 0.98 -2.70
C GLU A 25 10.96 2.46 -3.04
N LYS A 26 9.83 2.88 -3.62
CA LYS A 26 9.56 4.29 -3.95
C LYS A 26 9.48 5.18 -2.70
N SER A 27 9.02 4.63 -1.58
CA SER A 27 9.01 5.33 -0.29
C SER A 27 10.42 5.54 0.26
N ARG A 28 11.34 4.59 0.05
CA ARG A 28 12.77 4.77 0.38
C ARG A 28 13.45 5.76 -0.57
N GLN A 29 13.16 5.69 -1.87
CA GLN A 29 13.67 6.66 -2.84
C GLN A 29 13.24 8.08 -2.49
N GLN A 30 11.97 8.27 -2.13
CA GLN A 30 11.45 9.57 -1.70
C GLN A 30 12.24 10.15 -0.53
N GLU A 31 12.66 9.34 0.45
CA GLU A 31 13.50 9.79 1.56
C GLU A 31 14.84 10.35 1.06
N GLN A 32 15.50 9.64 0.14
CA GLN A 32 16.77 10.05 -0.45
C GLN A 32 16.60 11.36 -1.24
N ASP A 33 15.56 11.46 -2.06
CA ASP A 33 15.24 12.65 -2.85
C ASP A 33 14.93 13.85 -1.95
N LEU A 34 14.20 13.63 -0.85
CA LEU A 34 13.90 14.70 0.11
C LEU A 34 15.15 15.22 0.82
N ASN A 35 16.20 14.41 0.95
CA ASN A 35 17.50 14.84 1.45
C ASN A 35 18.39 15.51 0.39
N ASN A 36 18.11 15.33 -0.91
CA ASN A 36 18.84 16.01 -1.99
C ASN A 36 18.45 17.50 -2.08
N PRO A 37 19.34 18.48 -1.83
CA PRO A 37 19.01 19.90 -1.89
C PRO A 37 18.51 20.38 -3.27
N GLU A 38 18.82 19.65 -4.35
CA GLU A 38 18.44 20.00 -5.73
C GLU A 38 17.06 19.46 -6.16
N LEU A 39 16.40 18.66 -5.32
CA LEU A 39 15.07 18.12 -5.66
C LEU A 39 14.08 19.26 -5.96
N SER A 40 13.59 19.30 -7.20
CA SER A 40 12.59 20.27 -7.61
C SER A 40 11.20 19.90 -7.08
N ALA A 41 10.32 20.90 -7.00
CA ALA A 41 8.91 20.68 -6.67
C ALA A 41 8.22 19.75 -7.68
N ASP A 42 8.59 19.84 -8.96
CA ASP A 42 7.97 19.06 -10.03
C ASP A 42 8.41 17.59 -9.99
N ASP A 43 9.69 17.33 -9.70
CA ASP A 43 10.20 15.97 -9.50
C ASP A 43 9.55 15.29 -8.30
N PHE A 44 9.41 16.03 -7.19
CA PHE A 44 8.67 15.55 -6.03
C PHE A 44 7.20 15.23 -6.37
N ASN A 45 6.54 16.12 -7.12
CA ASN A 45 5.16 15.89 -7.55
C ASN A 45 5.02 14.66 -8.46
N ALA A 46 6.00 14.41 -9.35
CA ALA A 46 6.02 13.24 -10.21
C ALA A 46 6.14 11.94 -9.40
N LEU A 47 7.07 11.90 -8.44
CA LEU A 47 7.24 10.76 -7.54
C LEU A 47 5.97 10.49 -6.72
N VAL A 48 5.33 11.54 -6.19
CA VAL A 48 4.06 11.43 -5.46
C VAL A 48 2.94 10.86 -6.34
N ARG A 49 2.84 11.30 -7.59
CA ARG A 49 1.83 10.78 -8.56
C ARG A 49 2.07 9.32 -8.90
N GLU A 50 3.32 8.93 -9.13
CA GLU A 50 3.67 7.54 -9.40
C GLU A 50 3.22 6.61 -8.25
N LYS A 51 3.53 6.99 -7.01
CA LYS A 51 3.10 6.25 -5.82
C LYS A 51 1.58 6.21 -5.67
N ALA A 52 0.88 7.30 -5.98
CA ALA A 52 -0.58 7.32 -5.96
C ALA A 52 -1.18 6.29 -6.93
N GLY A 53 -0.63 6.15 -8.13
CA GLY A 53 -1.06 5.13 -9.10
C GLY A 53 -0.81 3.69 -8.62
N LEU A 54 0.29 3.45 -7.90
CA LEU A 54 0.55 2.15 -7.27
C LEU A 54 -0.48 1.83 -6.17
N ILE A 55 -0.81 2.83 -5.34
CA ILE A 55 -1.83 2.71 -4.28
C ILE A 55 -3.22 2.46 -4.86
N GLU A 56 -3.59 3.14 -5.94
CA GLU A 56 -4.86 2.88 -6.64
C GLU A 56 -4.92 1.46 -7.19
N SER A 57 -3.79 0.96 -7.69
CA SER A 57 -3.68 -0.41 -8.17
C SER A 57 -3.81 -1.44 -7.06
N LEU A 58 -3.20 -1.18 -5.90
CA LEU A 58 -3.36 -1.98 -4.69
C LEU A 58 -4.84 -2.02 -4.25
N THR A 59 -5.48 -0.84 -4.17
CA THR A 59 -6.90 -0.70 -3.80
C THR A 59 -7.83 -1.48 -4.72
N ARG A 60 -7.54 -1.50 -6.03
CA ARG A 60 -8.30 -2.28 -7.02
C ARG A 60 -8.12 -3.79 -6.81
N LEU A 61 -6.90 -4.25 -6.53
CA LEU A 61 -6.65 -5.66 -6.19
C LEU A 61 -7.37 -6.05 -4.89
N ASP A 62 -7.41 -5.18 -3.89
CA ASP A 62 -8.15 -5.43 -2.64
C ASP A 62 -9.65 -5.62 -2.89
N ARG A 63 -10.26 -4.75 -3.69
CA ARG A 63 -11.68 -4.90 -4.08
C ARG A 63 -11.93 -6.20 -4.85
N GLY A 64 -11.06 -6.53 -5.79
CA GLY A 64 -11.15 -7.78 -6.55
C GLY A 64 -11.03 -9.02 -5.67
N PHE A 65 -10.05 -9.01 -4.75
CA PHE A 65 -9.86 -10.08 -3.76
C PHE A 65 -11.10 -10.26 -2.88
N GLN A 66 -11.64 -9.17 -2.33
CA GLN A 66 -12.83 -9.23 -1.48
C GLN A 66 -14.04 -9.79 -2.24
N SER A 67 -14.21 -9.40 -3.51
CA SER A 67 -15.28 -9.91 -4.36
C SER A 67 -15.20 -11.43 -4.56
N VAL A 68 -14.00 -11.96 -4.79
CA VAL A 68 -13.79 -13.41 -4.95
C VAL A 68 -13.97 -14.13 -3.62
N TYR A 69 -13.38 -13.60 -2.54
CA TYR A 69 -13.51 -14.19 -1.20
C TYR A 69 -14.97 -14.31 -0.77
N ASN A 70 -15.77 -13.26 -0.95
CA ASN A 70 -17.19 -13.26 -0.59
C ASN A 70 -17.99 -14.39 -1.27
N LYS A 71 -17.55 -14.85 -2.45
CA LYS A 71 -18.20 -15.95 -3.18
C LYS A 71 -17.86 -17.32 -2.62
N ILE A 72 -16.64 -17.50 -2.09
CA ILE A 72 -16.13 -18.81 -1.67
C ILE A 72 -16.01 -18.99 -0.15
N LYS A 73 -16.20 -17.92 0.64
CA LYS A 73 -16.02 -17.94 2.11
C LYS A 73 -16.80 -19.05 2.82
N ALA A 74 -18.08 -19.25 2.46
CA ALA A 74 -18.92 -20.28 3.08
C ALA A 74 -18.43 -21.70 2.76
N GLN A 75 -17.91 -21.91 1.54
CA GLN A 75 -17.34 -23.19 1.13
C GLN A 75 -16.00 -23.45 1.83
N LEU A 76 -15.18 -22.42 2.04
CA LEU A 76 -13.92 -22.54 2.77
C LEU A 76 -14.13 -22.90 4.24
N GLU A 77 -15.20 -22.38 4.86
CA GLU A 77 -15.58 -22.72 6.23
C GLU A 77 -16.04 -24.18 6.34
N TYR A 78 -16.88 -24.65 5.41
CA TYR A 78 -17.42 -26.01 5.43
C TYR A 78 -16.36 -27.07 5.06
N ASN A 79 -15.45 -26.76 4.13
CA ASN A 79 -14.44 -27.69 3.60
C ASN A 79 -13.00 -27.35 4.04
N ARG A 80 -12.83 -26.80 5.25
CA ARG A 80 -11.55 -26.25 5.74
C ARG A 80 -10.39 -27.25 5.68
N GLN A 81 -10.65 -28.53 5.95
CA GLN A 81 -9.64 -29.59 5.90
C GLN A 81 -9.11 -29.82 4.47
N GLN A 82 -10.00 -29.74 3.47
CA GLN A 82 -9.66 -29.96 2.06
C GLN A 82 -8.75 -28.85 1.52
N TYR A 83 -8.98 -27.61 1.94
CA TYR A 83 -8.26 -26.42 1.45
C TYR A 83 -7.18 -25.93 2.42
N LYS A 84 -6.74 -26.79 3.35
CA LYS A 84 -5.83 -26.41 4.44
C LYS A 84 -4.51 -25.81 3.93
N LYS A 85 -3.96 -26.35 2.84
CA LYS A 85 -2.69 -25.87 2.26
C LYS A 85 -2.84 -24.49 1.65
N GLU A 86 -3.88 -24.29 0.85
CA GLU A 86 -4.21 -23.04 0.19
C GLU A 86 -4.53 -21.94 1.21
N ILE A 87 -5.30 -22.26 2.26
CA ILE A 87 -5.59 -21.35 3.37
C ILE A 87 -4.29 -20.94 4.06
N ALA A 88 -3.40 -21.88 4.38
CA ALA A 88 -2.12 -21.57 5.03
C ALA A 88 -1.23 -20.67 4.16
N ALA A 89 -1.19 -20.91 2.84
CA ALA A 89 -0.47 -20.06 1.89
C ALA A 89 -1.05 -18.64 1.82
N MET A 90 -2.38 -18.49 1.77
CA MET A 90 -3.04 -17.18 1.82
C MET A 90 -2.72 -16.45 3.13
N GLN A 91 -2.78 -17.13 4.28
CA GLN A 91 -2.45 -16.54 5.58
C GLN A 91 -0.98 -16.08 5.64
N HIS A 92 -0.05 -16.83 5.05
CA HIS A 92 1.34 -16.41 4.94
C HIS A 92 1.47 -15.11 4.14
N GLN A 93 0.90 -15.06 2.94
CA GLN A 93 0.94 -13.87 2.09
C GLN A 93 0.30 -12.66 2.79
N ILE A 94 -0.80 -12.85 3.52
CA ILE A 94 -1.47 -11.78 4.26
C ILE A 94 -0.61 -11.22 5.39
N ARG A 95 0.15 -12.07 6.10
CA ARG A 95 1.12 -11.60 7.11
C ARG A 95 2.23 -10.75 6.46
N GLU A 96 2.79 -11.20 5.35
CA GLU A 96 3.82 -10.42 4.63
C GLU A 96 3.27 -9.07 4.14
N ILE A 97 2.04 -9.06 3.61
CA ILE A 97 1.34 -7.84 3.19
C ILE A 97 1.18 -6.87 4.38
N MET A 98 0.81 -7.39 5.55
CA MET A 98 0.66 -6.57 6.77
C MET A 98 1.99 -5.98 7.22
N ASP A 99 3.05 -6.77 7.26
CA ASP A 99 4.38 -6.31 7.65
C ASP A 99 4.90 -5.22 6.72
N LYS A 100 4.76 -5.42 5.40
CA LYS A 100 5.11 -4.41 4.39
C LYS A 100 4.27 -3.15 4.51
N SER A 101 2.96 -3.28 4.77
CA SER A 101 2.06 -2.13 4.96
C SER A 101 2.49 -1.29 6.17
N ASN A 102 2.84 -1.94 7.28
CA ASN A 102 3.36 -1.27 8.47
C ASN A 102 4.69 -0.56 8.19
N ALA A 103 5.60 -1.23 7.47
CA ALA A 103 6.87 -0.64 7.07
C ALA A 103 6.69 0.60 6.17
N ILE A 104 5.77 0.54 5.20
CA ILE A 104 5.42 1.68 4.34
C ILE A 104 4.85 2.82 5.17
N GLN A 105 3.90 2.57 6.07
CA GLN A 105 3.34 3.63 6.93
C GLN A 105 4.41 4.35 7.75
N ALA A 106 5.33 3.59 8.36
CA ALA A 106 6.41 4.16 9.15
C ALA A 106 7.36 5.01 8.27
N GLN A 107 7.71 4.52 7.08
CA GLN A 107 8.53 5.24 6.11
C GLN A 107 7.84 6.54 5.65
N GLU A 108 6.55 6.47 5.36
CA GLU A 108 5.78 7.60 4.87
C GLU A 108 5.53 8.66 5.94
N ALA A 109 5.40 8.28 7.20
CA ALA A 109 5.39 9.23 8.30
C ALA A 109 6.69 10.05 8.37
N ARG A 110 7.85 9.41 8.17
CA ARG A 110 9.16 10.10 8.08
C ARG A 110 9.23 10.99 6.85
N ASN A 111 8.87 10.48 5.68
CA ASN A 111 8.85 11.23 4.43
C ASN A 111 7.95 12.47 4.51
N LYS A 112 6.83 12.38 5.24
CA LYS A 112 5.94 13.52 5.47
C LYS A 112 6.63 14.63 6.22
N GLN A 113 7.32 14.29 7.31
CA GLN A 113 8.07 15.26 8.12
C GLN A 113 9.19 15.91 7.30
N LEU A 114 9.94 15.12 6.53
CA LEU A 114 11.00 15.62 5.66
C LEU A 114 10.45 16.57 4.58
N ALA A 115 9.37 16.19 3.90
CA ALA A 115 8.71 17.03 2.90
C ALA A 115 8.20 18.34 3.50
N GLN A 116 7.54 18.27 4.66
CA GLN A 116 7.07 19.46 5.37
C GLN A 116 8.23 20.39 5.75
N LYS A 117 9.34 19.85 6.29
CA LYS A 117 10.54 20.63 6.62
C LYS A 117 11.14 21.29 5.38
N LYS A 118 11.34 20.52 4.31
CA LYS A 118 11.92 21.01 3.04
C LYS A 118 11.11 22.15 2.43
N PHE A 119 9.79 22.02 2.35
CA PHE A 119 8.95 23.00 1.68
C PHE A 119 8.45 24.14 2.60
N SER A 120 8.52 24.00 3.92
CA SER A 120 8.23 25.09 4.86
C SER A 120 9.33 26.15 4.94
N GLY A 121 10.59 25.76 4.71
CA GLY A 121 11.74 26.68 4.70
C GLY A 121 11.82 27.59 3.46
N ILE A 122 11.03 27.33 2.41
CA ILE A 122 11.07 28.06 1.13
C ILE A 122 9.95 29.14 1.06
N ARG A 123 9.36 29.52 2.21
CA ARG A 123 8.22 30.46 2.29
C ARG A 123 8.45 31.81 1.60
N ASP A 124 9.70 32.23 1.41
CA ASP A 124 10.04 33.52 0.81
C ASP A 124 10.06 33.51 -0.74
N LYS A 125 9.95 32.35 -1.40
CA LYS A 125 10.00 32.22 -2.88
C LYS A 125 8.70 31.65 -3.49
N VAL A 126 7.68 32.50 -3.64
CA VAL A 126 6.64 32.47 -4.72
C VAL A 126 5.73 31.21 -4.85
N LYS A 127 4.67 31.36 -5.66
CA LYS A 127 3.54 30.46 -6.03
C LYS A 127 3.83 28.95 -6.10
N GLN A 128 5.02 28.52 -6.50
CA GLN A 128 5.38 27.09 -6.58
C GLN A 128 5.31 26.38 -5.22
N VAL A 129 5.74 27.04 -4.14
CA VAL A 129 5.73 26.45 -2.79
C VAL A 129 4.30 26.17 -2.29
N ARG A 130 3.35 27.06 -2.62
CA ARG A 130 1.92 26.86 -2.28
C ARG A 130 1.35 25.62 -2.96
N ASN A 131 1.73 25.36 -4.21
CA ASN A 131 1.30 24.16 -4.93
C ASN A 131 1.91 22.89 -4.31
N SER A 132 3.20 22.89 -4.00
CA SER A 132 3.86 21.73 -3.35
C SER A 132 3.23 21.39 -2.01
N GLN A 133 2.92 22.38 -1.17
CA GLN A 133 2.27 22.13 0.12
C GLN A 133 0.87 21.51 -0.05
N LYS A 134 0.10 21.94 -1.05
CA LYS A 134 -1.20 21.35 -1.38
C LYS A 134 -1.04 19.89 -1.82
N VAL A 135 -0.07 19.60 -2.68
CA VAL A 135 0.22 18.23 -3.16
C VAL A 135 0.65 17.32 -2.01
N VAL A 136 1.57 17.78 -1.15
CA VAL A 136 1.97 17.07 0.08
C VAL A 136 0.74 16.73 0.92
N ASN A 137 -0.09 17.72 1.24
CA ASN A 137 -1.27 17.51 2.08
C ASN A 137 -2.26 16.54 1.44
N GLN A 138 -2.56 16.70 0.16
CA GLN A 138 -3.49 15.83 -0.57
C GLN A 138 -2.98 14.39 -0.64
N TYR A 139 -1.69 14.20 -0.92
CA TYR A 139 -1.08 12.87 -1.00
C TYR A 139 -1.12 12.14 0.34
N TYR A 140 -0.62 12.75 1.42
CA TYR A 140 -0.60 12.10 2.72
C TYR A 140 -2.01 11.85 3.28
N ASN A 141 -2.99 12.71 2.96
CA ASN A 141 -4.38 12.46 3.32
C ASN A 141 -4.96 11.24 2.60
N ASN A 142 -4.58 11.01 1.33
CA ASN A 142 -5.05 9.86 0.56
C ASN A 142 -4.33 8.57 0.98
N MET A 143 -3.04 8.65 1.26
CA MET A 143 -2.25 7.48 1.65
C MET A 143 -2.60 6.93 3.03
N MET A 144 -2.97 7.78 3.99
CA MET A 144 -3.44 7.34 5.30
C MET A 144 -4.77 6.56 5.23
N LYS A 145 -5.51 6.64 4.11
CA LYS A 145 -6.76 5.89 3.89
C LYS A 145 -6.55 4.46 3.36
N VAL A 146 -5.31 4.06 3.07
CA VAL A 146 -4.98 2.75 2.46
C VAL A 146 -5.05 1.60 3.48
N ASN A 147 -5.29 1.89 4.76
CA ASN A 147 -5.22 0.93 5.85
C ASN A 147 -6.57 0.30 6.21
N TYR A 148 -7.03 -0.65 5.39
CA TYR A 148 -8.02 -1.62 5.87
C TYR A 148 -7.59 -3.03 5.48
N VAL A 149 -6.85 -3.70 6.37
CA VAL A 149 -6.65 -5.16 6.30
C VAL A 149 -7.67 -5.76 7.26
N ASP A 150 -8.60 -6.54 6.71
CA ASP A 150 -9.70 -7.14 7.46
C ASP A 150 -9.17 -8.16 8.49
N SER A 151 -9.53 -7.99 9.76
CA SER A 151 -9.08 -8.83 10.89
C SER A 151 -9.49 -10.31 10.74
N GLN A 152 -10.42 -10.60 9.83
CA GLN A 152 -10.96 -11.93 9.56
C GLN A 152 -9.93 -12.93 9.00
N PHE A 153 -8.80 -12.44 8.47
CA PHE A 153 -7.76 -13.30 7.89
C PHE A 153 -6.66 -13.73 8.89
N LEU A 154 -6.65 -13.12 10.08
CA LEU A 154 -5.62 -13.35 11.09
C LEU A 154 -5.99 -14.45 12.10
N ASP A 155 -7.26 -14.87 12.12
CA ASP A 155 -7.71 -15.81 13.14
C ASP A 155 -7.36 -17.27 12.80
N SER A 156 -6.24 -17.68 13.35
CA SER A 156 -6.02 -19.05 13.78
C SER A 156 -5.18 -19.03 15.05
N LYS A 157 -5.75 -18.47 16.13
CA LYS A 157 -5.25 -18.71 17.49
C LYS A 157 -6.19 -19.67 18.22
N LYS A 158 -5.83 -20.95 18.21
CA LYS A 158 -5.95 -21.85 19.35
C LYS A 158 -4.63 -22.58 19.51
#